data_AF-A0A3C1EEF0-F1
#
_entry.id   AF-A0A3C1EEF0-F1
#
_cell.length_a   1.000
_cell.length_b   1.000
_cell.length_c   1.000
_cell.angle_alpha   90.00
_cell.angle_beta   90.00
_cell.angle_gamma   90.00
#
_symmetry.space_group_name_H-M   'P 1'
#
loop_
_entity.id
_entity.type
_entity.pdbx_description
1 polymer ?
#
loop_
_entity_poly.entity_id
_entity_poly.type
_entity_poly.pdbx_seq_one_letter_code
_entity_poly.pdbx_strand_id
1 'polypeptide(L)'
;TGKALKLGEAGDVDIVFVHARTLEDKFVANGSGVNRRDVMYNDFVLLGPRDDPAGAGKSNSAPDAFRAIAAKGIAFISRGDESGTHQKEKEIWASAGIVPRGAWYVEAGQGMGEVIMMATQKRGYALSDRGTYIAFRKKTDLVVLRQGDRNLWNPYGIVAVHPKKHAHVKYDLAMKLVDFVTGAEGRSLIAGFKVDGEPLFFVHGKGVGH
;
A
#
# COMPACT_ATOMS: atom_id res chain seq x y z
N THR A 1 7.03 5.59 -1.51
CA THR A 1 8.09 4.62 -1.14
C THR A 1 9.40 4.82 -1.87
N GLY A 2 9.45 4.86 -3.22
CA GLY A 2 10.72 4.97 -3.96
C GLY A 2 11.60 6.17 -3.59
N LYS A 3 11.01 7.36 -3.39
CA LYS A 3 11.77 8.56 -2.98
C LYS A 3 12.40 8.42 -1.59
N ALA A 4 11.68 7.86 -0.63
CA ALA A 4 12.18 7.67 0.73
C ALA A 4 13.36 6.69 0.79
N LEU A 5 13.27 5.58 0.04
CA LEU A 5 14.37 4.64 -0.08
C LEU A 5 15.60 5.27 -0.73
N LYS A 6 15.43 6.08 -1.79
CA LYS A 6 16.54 6.82 -2.41
C LYS A 6 17.24 7.77 -1.43
N LEU A 7 16.49 8.47 -0.58
CA LEU A 7 17.07 9.31 0.49
C LEU A 7 17.88 8.46 1.48
N GLY A 8 17.38 7.28 1.85
CA GLY A 8 18.12 6.34 2.69
C GLY A 8 19.38 5.80 2.02
N GLU A 9 19.33 5.51 0.72
CA GLU A 9 20.49 5.06 -0.06
C GLU A 9 21.58 6.14 -0.15
N ALA A 10 21.17 7.40 -0.25
CA ALA A 10 22.05 8.57 -0.24
C ALA A 10 22.59 8.93 1.16
N GLY A 11 22.00 8.41 2.23
CA GLY A 11 22.39 8.74 3.60
C GLY A 11 21.83 10.08 4.09
N ASP A 12 20.81 10.63 3.40
CA ASP A 12 20.17 11.90 3.75
C ASP A 12 19.19 11.77 4.91
N VAL A 13 18.89 10.55 5.33
CA VAL A 13 18.04 10.19 6.47
C VAL A 13 18.69 9.07 7.27
N ASP A 14 18.34 8.97 8.55
CA ASP A 14 18.85 7.91 9.44
C ASP A 14 18.01 6.63 9.37
N ILE A 15 16.76 6.75 8.91
CA ILE A 15 15.77 5.69 8.91
C ILE A 15 14.80 5.87 7.76
N VAL A 16 14.30 4.76 7.22
CA VAL A 16 13.21 4.74 6.25
C VAL A 16 12.03 3.96 6.84
N PHE A 17 10.84 4.54 6.75
CA PHE A 17 9.60 3.91 7.18
C PHE A 17 8.64 3.88 5.99
N VAL A 18 8.48 2.71 5.39
CA VAL A 18 7.83 2.54 4.09
C VAL A 18 6.95 1.30 4.07
N HIS A 19 6.25 1.07 2.96
CA HIS A 19 5.27 -0.01 2.80
C HIS A 19 5.47 -0.79 1.49
N ALA A 20 6.72 -1.14 1.16
CA ALA A 20 7.03 -1.86 -0.07
C ALA A 20 8.06 -2.93 0.23
N ARG A 21 7.59 -4.08 0.72
CA ARG A 21 8.44 -5.16 1.23
C ARG A 21 9.54 -5.57 0.26
N THR A 22 9.22 -5.76 -1.02
CA THR A 22 10.22 -6.12 -2.03
C THR A 22 11.31 -5.07 -2.22
N LEU A 23 10.97 -3.77 -2.08
CA LEU A 23 11.96 -2.69 -2.16
C LEU A 23 12.77 -2.56 -0.86
N GLU A 24 12.14 -2.80 0.29
CA GLU A 24 12.84 -2.87 1.59
C GLU A 24 13.87 -4.01 1.60
N ASP A 25 13.48 -5.19 1.14
CA ASP A 25 14.37 -6.36 1.09
C ASP A 25 15.56 -6.09 0.16
N LYS A 26 15.34 -5.43 -0.98
CA LYS A 26 16.41 -4.98 -1.88
C LYS A 26 17.32 -3.92 -1.23
N PHE A 27 16.73 -2.97 -0.50
CA PHE A 27 17.46 -1.92 0.22
C PHE A 27 18.35 -2.48 1.35
N VAL A 28 17.93 -3.58 1.99
CA VAL A 28 18.77 -4.31 2.94
C VAL A 28 19.82 -5.14 2.22
N ALA A 29 19.43 -5.90 1.19
CA ALA A 29 20.33 -6.77 0.44
C ALA A 29 21.47 -6.01 -0.28
N ASN A 30 21.22 -4.78 -0.72
CA ASN A 30 22.24 -3.91 -1.34
C ASN A 30 23.14 -3.18 -0.30
N GLY A 31 22.98 -3.48 0.99
CA GLY A 31 23.78 -2.92 2.07
C GLY A 31 23.45 -1.47 2.43
N SER A 32 22.33 -0.92 1.95
CA SER A 32 21.93 0.46 2.28
C SER A 32 21.13 0.56 3.58
N GLY A 33 20.45 -0.52 3.98
CA GLY A 33 19.69 -0.61 5.23
C GLY A 33 20.04 -1.82 6.09
N VAL A 34 19.71 -1.76 7.37
CA VAL A 34 19.87 -2.82 8.37
C VAL A 34 18.69 -2.85 9.35
N ASN A 35 18.54 -3.96 10.08
CA ASN A 35 17.54 -4.14 11.14
C ASN A 35 16.10 -3.85 10.73
N ARG A 36 15.70 -4.30 9.54
CA ARG A 36 14.33 -4.16 9.04
C ARG A 36 13.35 -4.87 9.97
N ARG A 37 12.32 -4.15 10.45
CA ARG A 37 11.26 -4.72 11.29
C ARG A 37 9.87 -4.45 10.70
N ASP A 38 8.97 -5.43 10.83
CA ASP A 38 7.54 -5.23 10.58
C ASP A 38 6.95 -4.39 11.70
N VAL A 39 6.18 -3.36 11.33
CA VAL A 39 5.57 -2.45 12.30
C VAL A 39 4.07 -2.69 12.38
N MET A 40 3.39 -2.50 11.25
CA MET A 40 1.95 -2.52 11.14
C MET A 40 1.56 -2.84 9.71
N TYR A 41 0.29 -3.09 9.48
CA TYR A 41 -0.27 -3.10 8.14
C TYR A 41 -1.54 -2.26 8.12
N ASN A 42 -1.79 -1.62 6.99
CA ASN A 42 -3.15 -1.34 6.59
C ASN A 42 -3.48 -2.24 5.39
N ASP A 43 -4.63 -2.02 4.77
CA ASP A 43 -5.02 -2.74 3.58
C ASP A 43 -5.33 -1.79 2.42
N PHE A 44 -5.15 -2.34 1.23
CA PHE A 44 -5.73 -1.82 0.02
C PHE A 44 -7.18 -2.29 -0.09
N VAL A 45 -8.01 -1.49 -0.72
CA VAL A 45 -9.40 -1.78 -1.02
C VAL A 45 -9.61 -1.59 -2.52
N LEU A 46 -10.35 -2.53 -3.12
CA LEU A 46 -10.86 -2.35 -4.48
C LEU A 46 -12.14 -1.53 -4.39
N LEU A 47 -12.10 -0.36 -5.00
CA LEU A 47 -13.24 0.54 -5.13
C LEU A 47 -13.93 0.31 -6.46
N GLY A 48 -15.25 0.47 -6.49
CA GLY A 48 -16.01 0.47 -7.73
C GLY A 48 -17.46 0.96 -7.53
N PRO A 49 -18.23 1.03 -8.62
CA PRO A 49 -19.62 1.46 -8.59
C PRO A 49 -20.49 0.53 -7.73
N ARG A 50 -21.54 1.05 -7.11
CA ARG A 50 -22.46 0.28 -6.25
C ARG A 50 -23.19 -0.86 -6.99
N ASP A 51 -23.48 -0.66 -8.27
CA ASP A 51 -24.11 -1.65 -9.14
C ASP A 51 -23.13 -2.73 -9.62
N ASP A 52 -21.82 -2.55 -9.39
CA ASP A 52 -20.73 -3.48 -9.69
C ASP A 52 -20.90 -4.20 -11.05
N PRO A 53 -20.82 -3.46 -12.18
CA PRO A 53 -21.05 -4.00 -13.52
C PRO A 53 -20.10 -5.15 -13.90
N ALA A 54 -18.94 -5.24 -13.25
CA ALA A 54 -17.99 -6.34 -13.42
C ALA A 54 -18.27 -7.56 -12.53
N GLY A 55 -19.08 -7.43 -11.47
CA GLY A 55 -19.25 -8.47 -10.46
C GLY A 55 -18.00 -8.70 -9.60
N ALA A 56 -17.11 -7.72 -9.49
CA ALA A 56 -15.86 -7.78 -8.76
C ALA A 56 -16.06 -8.05 -7.25
N GLY A 57 -17.15 -7.52 -6.67
CA GLY A 57 -17.53 -7.71 -5.28
C GLY A 57 -18.07 -9.11 -4.95
N LYS A 58 -18.22 -9.99 -5.95
CA LYS A 58 -18.62 -11.41 -5.79
C LYS A 58 -17.47 -12.40 -6.05
N SER A 59 -16.32 -11.92 -6.52
CA SER A 59 -15.15 -12.76 -6.82
C SER A 59 -14.51 -13.41 -5.58
N ASN A 60 -13.74 -14.49 -5.68
CA ASN A 60 -13.19 -15.13 -4.47
C ASN A 60 -11.91 -14.46 -3.93
N SER A 61 -11.29 -13.58 -4.73
CA SER A 61 -10.04 -12.91 -4.40
C SER A 61 -9.87 -11.61 -5.19
N ALA A 62 -8.93 -10.75 -4.79
CA ALA A 62 -8.56 -9.56 -5.56
C ALA A 62 -8.10 -9.87 -7.00
N PRO A 63 -7.22 -10.86 -7.26
CA PRO A 63 -6.93 -11.29 -8.64
C PRO A 63 -8.18 -11.70 -9.43
N ASP A 64 -9.13 -12.41 -8.82
CA ASP A 64 -10.37 -12.82 -9.47
C ASP A 64 -11.25 -11.62 -9.83
N ALA A 65 -11.30 -10.61 -8.95
CA ALA A 65 -12.00 -9.36 -9.19
C ALA A 65 -11.37 -8.57 -10.34
N PHE A 66 -10.03 -8.51 -10.39
CA PHE A 66 -9.28 -7.89 -11.47
C PHE A 66 -9.54 -8.60 -12.81
N ARG A 67 -9.59 -9.93 -12.82
CA ARG A 67 -10.00 -10.73 -14.00
C ARG A 67 -11.41 -10.37 -14.46
N ALA A 68 -12.35 -10.23 -13.53
CA ALA A 68 -13.74 -9.88 -13.86
C ALA A 68 -13.85 -8.48 -14.49
N ILE A 69 -13.13 -7.49 -13.96
CA ILE A 69 -13.09 -6.12 -14.50
C ILE A 69 -12.53 -6.12 -15.91
N ALA A 70 -11.38 -6.77 -16.13
CA ALA A 70 -10.74 -6.85 -17.42
C ALA A 70 -11.60 -7.58 -18.46
N ALA A 71 -12.24 -8.69 -18.08
CA ALA A 71 -13.11 -9.47 -18.97
C ALA A 71 -14.33 -8.67 -19.45
N LYS A 72 -14.82 -7.72 -18.65
CA LYS A 72 -15.93 -6.83 -19.01
C LYS A 72 -15.47 -5.53 -19.67
N GLY A 73 -14.16 -5.24 -19.67
CA GLY A 73 -13.60 -4.01 -20.24
C GLY A 73 -14.12 -2.74 -19.56
N ILE A 74 -14.50 -2.81 -18.28
CA ILE A 74 -14.93 -1.62 -17.53
C ILE A 74 -13.71 -0.80 -17.15
N ALA A 75 -13.87 0.53 -17.10
CA ALA A 75 -12.78 1.44 -16.77
C ALA A 75 -12.12 1.04 -15.42
N PHE A 76 -10.80 0.87 -15.44
CA PHE A 76 -9.95 0.73 -14.27
C PHE A 76 -8.96 1.88 -14.29
N ILE A 77 -8.96 2.70 -13.23
CA ILE A 77 -8.10 3.87 -13.13
C ILE A 77 -6.90 3.51 -12.27
N SER A 78 -5.76 3.38 -12.92
CA SER A 78 -4.46 3.16 -12.30
C SER A 78 -3.84 4.47 -11.85
N ARG A 79 -3.09 4.41 -10.77
CA ARG A 79 -2.21 5.52 -10.35
C ARG A 79 -1.17 5.86 -11.42
N GLY A 80 -0.58 4.85 -12.07
CA GLY A 80 0.41 5.05 -13.14
C GLY A 80 1.66 5.86 -12.75
N ASP A 81 2.02 5.92 -11.46
CA ASP A 81 3.00 6.89 -10.92
C ASP A 81 4.19 6.23 -10.19
N GLU A 82 4.40 4.93 -10.40
CA GLU A 82 5.39 4.08 -9.71
C GLU A 82 5.33 4.10 -8.17
N SER A 83 4.22 4.58 -7.59
CA SER A 83 3.99 4.56 -6.14
C SER A 83 3.79 3.14 -5.60
N GLY A 84 3.78 2.99 -4.27
CA GLY A 84 3.50 1.71 -3.63
C GLY A 84 2.12 1.14 -4.02
N THR A 85 1.11 1.99 -4.18
CA THR A 85 -0.21 1.59 -4.69
C THR A 85 -0.11 1.07 -6.13
N HIS A 86 0.63 1.77 -7.00
CA HIS A 86 0.84 1.32 -8.38
C HIS A 86 1.60 -0.02 -8.45
N GLN A 87 2.63 -0.21 -7.62
CA GLN A 87 3.33 -1.49 -7.56
C GLN A 87 2.40 -2.62 -7.08
N LYS A 88 1.59 -2.37 -6.04
CA LYS A 88 0.63 -3.35 -5.55
C LYS A 88 -0.39 -3.72 -6.62
N GLU A 89 -0.92 -2.73 -7.32
CA GLU A 89 -1.84 -2.94 -8.43
C GLU A 89 -1.23 -3.84 -9.51
N LYS A 90 0.02 -3.55 -9.93
CA LYS A 90 0.78 -4.36 -10.88
C LYS A 90 0.99 -5.80 -10.39
N GLU A 91 1.27 -5.99 -9.10
CA GLU A 91 1.37 -7.34 -8.50
C GLU A 91 0.05 -8.12 -8.58
N ILE A 92 -1.10 -7.46 -8.35
CA ILE A 92 -2.41 -8.10 -8.43
C ILE A 92 -2.75 -8.43 -9.89
N TRP A 93 -2.48 -7.54 -10.84
CA TRP A 93 -2.62 -7.82 -12.29
C TRP A 93 -1.78 -9.01 -12.73
N ALA A 94 -0.51 -9.06 -12.31
CA ALA A 94 0.37 -10.20 -12.59
C ALA A 94 -0.18 -11.51 -11.98
N SER A 95 -0.69 -11.45 -10.74
CA SER A 95 -1.32 -12.60 -10.07
C SER A 95 -2.62 -13.04 -10.74
N ALA A 96 -3.32 -12.12 -11.40
CA ALA A 96 -4.48 -12.38 -12.24
C ALA A 96 -4.11 -12.97 -13.62
N GLY A 97 -2.82 -13.04 -13.97
CA GLY A 97 -2.34 -13.47 -15.29
C GLY A 97 -2.67 -12.47 -16.40
N ILE A 98 -2.90 -11.20 -16.05
CA ILE A 98 -3.34 -10.16 -16.98
C ILE A 98 -2.26 -9.08 -17.08
N VAL A 99 -1.90 -8.74 -18.31
CA VAL A 99 -1.19 -7.49 -18.61
C VAL A 99 -2.23 -6.49 -19.09
N PRO A 100 -2.65 -5.51 -18.26
CA PRO A 100 -3.75 -4.62 -18.60
C PRO A 100 -3.35 -3.74 -19.79
N ARG A 101 -4.18 -3.74 -20.84
CA ARG A 101 -3.96 -3.00 -22.08
C ARG A 101 -5.30 -2.58 -22.69
N GLY A 102 -5.31 -1.41 -23.34
CA GLY A 102 -6.47 -0.87 -24.04
C GLY A 102 -7.16 0.25 -23.28
N ALA A 103 -8.20 0.83 -23.89
CA ALA A 103 -8.84 2.06 -23.41
C ALA A 103 -9.53 1.95 -22.04
N TRP A 104 -9.82 0.73 -21.58
CA TRP A 104 -10.43 0.49 -20.26
C TRP A 104 -9.41 0.65 -19.12
N TYR A 105 -8.11 0.45 -19.36
CA TYR A 105 -7.07 0.65 -18.36
C TYR A 105 -6.46 2.04 -18.54
N VAL A 106 -6.67 2.93 -17.56
CA VAL A 106 -6.26 4.33 -17.64
C VAL A 106 -5.21 4.62 -16.59
N GLU A 107 -3.99 4.90 -17.03
CA GLU A 107 -2.92 5.38 -16.14
C GLU A 107 -3.06 6.89 -15.93
N ALA A 108 -3.47 7.30 -14.74
CA ALA A 108 -3.72 8.71 -14.45
C ALA A 108 -2.43 9.53 -14.27
N GLY A 109 -1.35 8.92 -13.77
CA GLY A 109 -0.11 9.62 -13.42
C GLY A 109 -0.29 10.61 -12.26
N GLN A 110 -1.31 10.40 -11.41
CA GLN A 110 -1.76 11.33 -10.39
C GLN A 110 -1.82 10.70 -9.00
N GLY A 111 -2.00 11.55 -7.97
CA GLY A 111 -2.21 11.10 -6.59
C GLY A 111 -3.52 10.34 -6.39
N MET A 112 -3.60 9.60 -5.27
CA MET A 112 -4.72 8.69 -5.00
C MET A 112 -6.09 9.37 -4.91
N GLY A 113 -6.15 10.59 -4.36
CA GLY A 113 -7.39 11.37 -4.33
C GLY A 113 -7.98 11.61 -5.72
N GLU A 114 -7.15 12.07 -6.66
CA GLU A 114 -7.58 12.32 -8.04
C GLU A 114 -7.96 11.02 -8.77
N VAL A 115 -7.23 9.93 -8.54
CA VAL A 115 -7.59 8.61 -9.10
C VAL A 115 -8.97 8.16 -8.63
N ILE A 116 -9.32 8.34 -7.35
CA ILE A 116 -10.66 8.04 -6.83
C ILE A 116 -11.71 8.90 -7.55
N MET A 117 -11.46 10.20 -7.70
CA MET A 117 -12.39 11.11 -8.37
C MET A 117 -12.58 10.76 -9.86
N MET A 118 -11.50 10.40 -10.56
CA MET A 118 -11.56 9.93 -11.94
C MET A 118 -12.33 8.62 -12.07
N ALA A 119 -12.13 7.67 -11.16
CA ALA A 119 -12.88 6.42 -11.12
C ALA A 119 -14.37 6.68 -10.88
N THR A 120 -14.71 7.63 -10.01
CA THR A 120 -16.10 8.09 -9.83
C THR A 120 -16.69 8.63 -11.12
N GLN A 121 -16.03 9.58 -11.76
CA GLN A 121 -16.53 10.21 -13.00
C GLN A 121 -16.69 9.20 -14.13
N LYS A 122 -15.78 8.23 -14.24
CA LYS A 122 -15.82 7.18 -15.27
C LYS A 122 -16.70 6.00 -14.90
N ARG A 123 -17.33 6.00 -13.71
CA ARG A 123 -18.05 4.85 -13.15
C ARG A 123 -17.22 3.57 -13.23
N GLY A 124 -15.95 3.71 -12.88
CA GLY A 124 -14.93 2.68 -13.00
C GLY A 124 -14.42 2.20 -11.64
N TYR A 125 -13.39 1.37 -11.71
CA TYR A 125 -12.75 0.73 -10.58
C TYR A 125 -11.38 1.37 -10.30
N ALA A 126 -10.93 1.31 -9.05
CA ALA A 126 -9.59 1.72 -8.66
C ALA A 126 -9.12 0.95 -7.42
N LEU A 127 -7.81 0.74 -7.30
CA LEU A 127 -7.18 0.25 -6.07
C LEU A 127 -6.74 1.44 -5.21
N SER A 128 -7.19 1.50 -3.95
CA SER A 128 -6.82 2.58 -3.01
C SER A 128 -6.32 1.99 -1.69
N ASP A 129 -5.45 2.70 -0.98
CA ASP A 129 -5.30 2.44 0.47
C ASP A 129 -6.57 2.89 1.20
N ARG A 130 -6.91 2.21 2.31
CA ARG A 130 -8.11 2.50 3.11
C ARG A 130 -8.13 3.93 3.64
N GLY A 131 -6.98 4.48 4.04
CA GLY A 131 -6.90 5.82 4.63
C GLY A 131 -7.34 6.89 3.66
N THR A 132 -6.82 6.84 2.43
CA THR A 132 -7.23 7.75 1.37
C THR A 132 -8.71 7.59 1.04
N TYR A 133 -9.22 6.35 0.93
CA TYR A 133 -10.65 6.14 0.68
C TYR A 133 -11.51 6.77 1.78
N ILE A 134 -11.18 6.58 3.06
CA ILE A 134 -11.90 7.20 4.19
C ILE A 134 -11.89 8.73 4.06
N ALA A 135 -10.74 9.33 3.74
CA ALA A 135 -10.63 10.78 3.55
C ALA A 135 -11.46 11.31 2.37
N PHE A 136 -11.69 10.50 1.33
CA PHE A 136 -12.44 10.86 0.14
C PHE A 136 -13.87 10.31 0.11
N ARG A 137 -14.30 9.51 1.09
CA ARG A 137 -15.61 8.80 1.10
C ARG A 137 -16.82 9.71 0.94
N LYS A 138 -16.71 10.99 1.34
CA LYS A 138 -17.77 12.00 1.20
C LYS A 138 -17.80 12.67 -0.18
N LYS A 139 -16.76 12.45 -1.00
CA LYS A 139 -16.57 13.04 -2.33
C LYS A 139 -16.77 12.03 -3.46
N THR A 140 -16.95 10.75 -3.13
CA THR A 140 -17.11 9.65 -4.08
C THR A 140 -18.37 8.86 -3.73
N ASP A 141 -19.05 8.31 -4.74
CA ASP A 141 -20.12 7.32 -4.57
C ASP A 141 -19.63 5.87 -4.73
N LEU A 142 -18.35 5.68 -5.03
CA LEU A 142 -17.71 4.37 -5.09
C LEU A 142 -17.75 3.71 -3.71
N VAL A 143 -17.90 2.40 -3.71
CA VAL A 143 -17.91 1.58 -2.50
C VAL A 143 -16.76 0.59 -2.51
N VAL A 144 -16.38 0.12 -1.32
CA VAL A 144 -15.43 -0.99 -1.18
C VAL A 144 -16.12 -2.27 -1.65
N LEU A 145 -15.65 -2.82 -2.77
CA LEU A 145 -16.15 -4.08 -3.32
C LEU A 145 -15.35 -5.29 -2.83
N ARG A 146 -14.03 -5.12 -2.64
CA ARG A 146 -13.14 -6.14 -2.06
C ARG A 146 -12.18 -5.53 -1.03
N GLN A 147 -11.97 -6.26 0.06
CA GLN A 147 -11.06 -5.95 1.16
C GLN A 147 -10.69 -7.25 1.89
N GLY A 148 -9.64 -7.23 2.71
CA GLY A 148 -9.26 -8.36 3.58
C GLY A 148 -8.51 -9.51 2.91
N ASP A 149 -8.43 -9.53 1.57
CA ASP A 149 -7.61 -10.50 0.85
C ASP A 149 -6.13 -10.34 1.23
N ARG A 150 -5.39 -11.46 1.33
CA ARG A 150 -3.94 -11.44 1.58
C ARG A 150 -3.19 -10.60 0.52
N ASN A 151 -3.66 -10.61 -0.72
CA ASN A 151 -3.12 -9.80 -1.81
C ASN A 151 -3.33 -8.29 -1.61
N LEU A 152 -4.27 -7.89 -0.75
CA LEU A 152 -4.56 -6.49 -0.44
C LEU A 152 -3.81 -6.00 0.81
N TRP A 153 -3.01 -6.83 1.46
CA TRP A 153 -2.25 -6.39 2.62
C TRP A 153 -1.15 -5.40 2.22
N ASN A 154 -1.03 -4.34 2.99
CA ASN A 154 -0.02 -3.30 2.81
C ASN A 154 0.83 -3.19 4.09
N PRO A 155 1.80 -4.09 4.26
CA PRO A 155 2.67 -4.10 5.42
C PRO A 155 3.63 -2.92 5.38
N TYR A 156 3.82 -2.28 6.53
CA TYR A 156 4.79 -1.23 6.76
C TYR A 156 6.02 -1.80 7.46
N GLY A 157 7.18 -1.52 6.88
CA GLY A 157 8.49 -1.84 7.43
C GLY A 157 9.26 -0.58 7.81
N ILE A 158 9.97 -0.66 8.93
CA ILE A 158 10.93 0.34 9.36
C ILE A 158 12.35 -0.24 9.22
N VAL A 159 13.26 0.53 8.63
CA VAL A 159 14.64 0.09 8.33
C VAL A 159 15.61 1.21 8.70
N ALA A 160 16.63 0.90 9.50
CA ALA A 160 17.70 1.84 9.80
C ALA A 160 18.67 1.92 8.61
N VAL A 161 19.19 3.11 8.29
CA VAL A 161 20.23 3.27 7.26
C VAL A 161 21.54 2.70 7.76
N HIS A 162 22.29 2.02 6.90
CA HIS A 162 23.47 1.27 7.30
C HIS A 162 24.64 2.21 7.71
N PRO A 163 25.09 2.19 8.98
CA PRO A 163 26.14 3.11 9.45
C PRO A 163 27.52 2.84 8.88
N LYS A 164 27.79 1.64 8.36
CA LYS A 164 29.05 1.33 7.66
C LYS A 164 29.12 1.99 6.28
N LYS A 165 27.96 2.19 5.64
CA LYS A 165 27.87 2.87 4.35
C LYS A 165 27.87 4.38 4.52
N HIS A 166 27.21 4.87 5.56
CA HIS A 166 27.09 6.29 5.88
C HIS A 166 27.45 6.54 7.34
N ALA A 167 28.70 6.93 7.61
CA ALA A 167 29.20 7.06 8.99
C ALA A 167 28.55 8.20 9.80
N HIS A 168 27.92 9.18 9.13
CA HIS A 168 27.28 10.33 9.77
C HIS A 168 25.87 10.05 10.30
N VAL A 169 25.24 8.96 9.87
CA VAL A 169 23.86 8.64 10.27
C VAL A 169 23.79 8.34 11.76
N LYS A 170 22.71 8.80 12.40
CA LYS A 170 22.45 8.66 13.82
C LYS A 170 21.86 7.28 14.13
N TYR A 171 22.63 6.24 13.85
CA TYR A 171 22.17 4.85 13.96
C TYR A 171 21.59 4.50 15.35
N ASP A 172 22.22 4.94 16.44
CA ASP A 172 21.70 4.66 17.78
C ASP A 172 20.34 5.33 18.04
N LEU A 173 20.12 6.54 17.49
CA LEU A 173 18.82 7.21 17.56
C LEU A 173 17.79 6.54 16.66
N ALA A 174 18.19 6.11 15.46
CA ALA A 174 17.33 5.34 14.57
C ALA A 174 16.88 4.05 15.24
N MET A 175 17.77 3.32 15.91
CA MET A 175 17.43 2.10 16.63
C MET A 175 16.51 2.34 17.83
N LYS A 176 16.68 3.44 18.57
CA LYS A 176 15.71 3.82 19.62
C LYS A 176 14.31 4.03 19.05
N LEU A 177 14.19 4.65 17.87
CA LEU A 177 12.91 4.81 17.20
C LEU A 177 12.35 3.47 16.71
N VAL A 178 13.18 2.59 16.13
CA VAL A 178 12.77 1.22 15.74
C VAL A 178 12.22 0.46 16.95
N ASP A 179 12.94 0.48 18.08
CA ASP A 179 12.54 -0.21 19.30
C ASP A 179 11.26 0.38 19.90
N PHE A 180 11.12 1.70 19.92
CA PHE A 180 9.88 2.36 20.38
C PHE A 180 8.68 1.95 19.52
N VAL A 181 8.78 2.10 18.20
CA VAL A 181 7.70 1.85 17.25
C VAL A 181 7.28 0.37 17.25
N THR A 182 8.24 -0.53 17.39
CA THR A 182 7.98 -1.99 17.42
C THR A 182 7.75 -2.55 18.83
N GLY A 183 7.93 -1.73 19.86
CA GLY A 183 7.71 -2.06 21.26
C GLY A 183 6.24 -2.02 21.67
N ALA A 184 5.97 -2.36 22.93
CA ALA A 184 4.59 -2.44 23.45
C ALA A 184 3.85 -1.09 23.35
N GLU A 185 4.53 0.01 23.65
CA GLU A 185 3.96 1.36 23.60
C GLU A 185 3.60 1.77 22.17
N GLY A 186 4.56 1.73 21.24
CA GLY A 186 4.31 2.06 19.83
C GLY A 186 3.21 1.21 19.22
N ARG A 187 3.20 -0.10 19.51
CA ARG A 187 2.15 -1.01 19.03
C ARG A 187 0.77 -0.68 19.60
N SER A 188 0.68 -0.27 20.87
CA SER A 188 -0.56 0.18 21.50
C SER A 188 -1.09 1.47 20.84
N LEU A 189 -0.20 2.44 20.61
CA LEU A 189 -0.53 3.70 19.93
C LEU A 189 -1.04 3.45 18.50
N ILE A 190 -0.37 2.58 17.75
CA ILE A 190 -0.78 2.21 16.40
C ILE A 190 -2.15 1.53 16.40
N ALA A 191 -2.36 0.54 17.27
CA ALA A 191 -3.63 -0.19 17.35
C ALA A 191 -4.80 0.71 17.81
N GLY A 192 -4.50 1.75 18.59
CA GLY A 192 -5.47 2.74 19.04
C GLY A 192 -5.79 3.84 18.02
N PHE A 193 -5.01 3.96 16.94
CA PHE A 193 -5.16 5.03 15.96
C PHE A 193 -6.40 4.82 15.08
N LYS A 194 -7.27 5.84 15.03
CA LYS A 194 -8.54 5.81 14.31
C LYS A 194 -8.75 7.05 13.47
N VAL A 195 -9.40 6.88 12.32
CA VAL A 195 -9.91 7.97 11.48
C VAL A 195 -11.41 7.79 11.36
N ASP A 196 -12.18 8.83 11.68
CA ASP A 196 -13.65 8.78 11.72
C ASP A 196 -14.22 7.61 12.56
N GLY A 197 -13.53 7.24 13.65
CA GLY A 197 -13.92 6.14 14.54
C GLY A 197 -13.52 4.74 14.06
N GLU A 198 -12.98 4.60 12.85
CA GLU A 198 -12.53 3.34 12.27
C GLU A 198 -11.03 3.11 12.49
N PRO A 199 -10.58 1.90 12.90
CA PRO A 199 -9.16 1.56 12.93
C PRO A 199 -8.54 1.65 11.54
N LEU A 200 -7.42 2.37 11.42
CA LEU A 200 -6.71 2.52 10.14
C LEU A 200 -5.54 1.54 9.98
N PHE A 201 -4.87 1.21 11.09
CA PHE A 201 -3.69 0.34 11.10
C PHE A 201 -3.88 -0.80 12.10
N PHE A 202 -3.26 -1.93 11.78
CA PHE A 202 -3.30 -3.14 12.57
C PHE A 202 -1.87 -3.60 12.85
N VAL A 203 -1.59 -4.02 14.08
CA VAL A 203 -0.28 -4.53 14.48
C VAL A 203 -0.23 -6.05 14.35
N HIS A 204 0.90 -6.60 13.89
CA HIS A 204 1.10 -8.04 13.80
C HIS A 204 1.11 -8.67 15.20
N GLY A 205 0.10 -9.44 15.60
CA GLY A 205 0.02 -10.07 16.92
C GLY A 205 1.23 -10.98 17.23
N LYS A 206 1.66 -11.03 18.50
CA LYS A 206 2.50 -12.16 18.96
C LYS A 206 1.64 -13.43 18.88
N GLY A 207 1.91 -14.30 17.92
CA GLY A 207 1.24 -15.62 17.85
C GLY A 207 0.78 -16.10 16.48
N VAL A 208 1.07 -15.41 15.38
CA VAL A 208 0.87 -16.01 14.04
C VAL A 208 2.24 -16.12 13.38
N GLY A 209 2.82 -17.32 13.51
CA GLY A 209 3.92 -17.73 12.66
C GLY A 209 3.46 -17.67 11.20
N HIS A 210 4.30 -17.07 10.37
CA HIS A 210 4.33 -17.37 8.95
C HIS A 210 5.41 -18.44 8.73
#